data_AF-A0A9D2PCX5-F1
#
_entry.id   AF-A0A9D2PCX5-F1
#
_cell.length_a   1.000
_cell.length_b   1.000
_cell.length_c   1.000
_cell.angle_alpha   90.00
_cell.angle_beta   90.00
_cell.angle_gamma   90.00
#
_symmetry.space_group_name_H-M   'P 1'
#
loop_
_entity.id
_entity.type
_entity.pdbx_description
1 polymer ?
#
loop_
_entity_poly.entity_id
_entity_poly.type
_entity_poly.pdbx_seq_one_letter_code
_entity_poly.pdbx_strand_id
1 'polypeptide(L)'
;MYQKIKKLLFHTLVPAVLAAMMVPTAAFAQESSCTASIPVEIQVTGSAVPSDVEYRLVLEAVSANAPMPAESQIIIKNAGKSSFGPITYSSPNDYEYRIYQNSDAQNRFTYDDTVYNVTVRVTNGAEGGLVSEIWAVKDGESSGKADNILFTNHYSRPGGGGGGGGGNPGGGPYVPGGPGVEGDGLTEIVDDGTPLAPGFGDGNGTQINDDPIPLALPKTGDTTNLALWAALMAVSGGCLVFLAVTGRRRDA
;
A
#
# COMPACT_ATOMS: atom_id res chain seq x y z
N MET A 1 29.55 -66.81 3.79
CA MET A 1 28.23 -66.27 4.21
C MET A 1 28.15 -64.73 4.06
N TYR A 2 29.18 -63.99 4.47
CA TYR A 2 29.29 -62.52 4.38
C TYR A 2 29.04 -61.92 2.97
N GLN A 3 29.54 -62.56 1.91
CA GLN A 3 29.33 -62.10 0.53
C GLN A 3 27.88 -62.22 0.05
N LYS A 4 27.12 -63.22 0.51
CA LYS A 4 25.69 -63.37 0.18
C LYS A 4 24.84 -62.33 0.91
N ILE A 5 25.19 -62.00 2.15
CA ILE A 5 24.52 -60.96 2.95
C ILE A 5 24.81 -59.57 2.38
N LYS A 6 26.05 -59.27 1.97
CA LYS A 6 26.40 -58.02 1.27
C LYS A 6 25.64 -57.86 -0.05
N LYS A 7 25.54 -58.93 -0.85
CA LYS A 7 24.74 -58.92 -2.10
C LYS A 7 23.25 -58.72 -1.83
N LEU A 8 22.70 -59.38 -0.81
CA LEU A 8 21.29 -59.26 -0.46
C LEU A 8 20.97 -57.85 0.06
N LEU A 9 21.79 -57.31 0.97
CA LEU A 9 21.67 -55.94 1.47
C LEU A 9 21.79 -54.92 0.34
N PHE A 10 22.73 -55.09 -0.60
CA PHE A 10 22.88 -54.16 -1.72
C PHE A 10 21.71 -54.24 -2.70
N HIS A 11 21.14 -55.43 -2.94
CA HIS A 11 19.99 -55.59 -3.84
C HIS A 11 18.66 -55.19 -3.23
N THR A 12 18.51 -55.16 -1.90
CA THR A 12 17.27 -54.71 -1.25
C THR A 12 17.32 -53.24 -0.84
N LEU A 13 18.47 -52.76 -0.35
CA LEU A 13 18.61 -51.42 0.20
C LEU A 13 18.70 -50.35 -0.91
N VAL A 14 19.39 -50.65 -2.02
CA VAL A 14 19.51 -49.71 -3.15
C VAL A 14 18.17 -49.38 -3.78
N PRO A 15 17.31 -50.35 -4.18
CA PRO A 15 15.99 -50.03 -4.72
C PRO A 15 15.05 -49.41 -3.68
N ALA A 16 15.18 -49.72 -2.39
CA ALA A 16 14.38 -49.08 -1.35
C ALA A 16 14.75 -47.59 -1.17
N VAL A 17 16.04 -47.24 -1.20
CA VAL A 17 16.51 -45.84 -1.15
C VAL A 17 16.14 -45.12 -2.44
N LEU A 18 16.24 -45.78 -3.60
CA LEU A 18 15.84 -45.20 -4.88
C LEU A 18 14.32 -44.94 -4.94
N ALA A 19 13.52 -45.87 -4.43
CA ALA A 19 12.06 -45.71 -4.32
C ALA A 19 11.68 -44.58 -3.35
N ALA A 20 12.43 -44.40 -2.25
CA ALA A 20 12.25 -43.27 -1.35
C ALA A 20 12.63 -41.92 -1.99
N MET A 21 13.63 -41.88 -2.87
CA MET A 21 13.95 -40.69 -3.69
C MET A 21 12.91 -40.42 -4.79
N MET A 22 12.17 -41.44 -5.25
CA MET A 22 11.12 -41.29 -6.27
C MET A 22 9.75 -40.93 -5.68
N VAL A 23 9.64 -40.69 -4.36
CA VAL A 23 8.42 -40.12 -3.79
C VAL A 23 8.31 -38.68 -4.32
N PRO A 24 7.28 -38.35 -5.12
CA PRO A 24 7.13 -36.99 -5.64
C PRO A 24 6.92 -36.06 -4.44
N THR A 25 7.92 -35.23 -4.16
CA THR A 25 7.75 -34.09 -3.28
C THR A 25 6.84 -33.11 -4.02
N ALA A 26 5.61 -32.96 -3.53
CA ALA A 26 4.75 -31.88 -3.99
C ALA A 26 5.42 -30.55 -3.60
N ALA A 27 6.07 -29.91 -4.57
CA ALA A 27 6.49 -28.52 -4.43
C ALA A 27 5.24 -27.66 -4.61
N PHE A 28 4.67 -27.17 -3.52
CA PHE A 28 3.71 -26.08 -3.60
C PHE A 28 4.50 -24.84 -4.02
N ALA A 29 4.42 -24.46 -5.30
CA ALA A 29 4.90 -23.16 -5.73
C ALA A 29 4.06 -22.12 -4.99
N GLN A 30 4.66 -21.41 -4.05
CA GLN A 30 4.04 -20.26 -3.41
C GLN A 30 3.89 -19.19 -4.50
N GLU A 31 2.66 -18.95 -4.96
CA GLU A 31 2.35 -17.88 -5.92
C GLU A 31 2.84 -16.55 -5.31
N SER A 32 3.98 -16.07 -5.82
CA SER A 32 4.55 -14.80 -5.39
C SER A 32 3.75 -13.71 -6.05
N SER A 33 2.86 -13.08 -5.29
CA SER A 33 2.09 -11.92 -5.71
C SER A 33 2.25 -10.78 -4.72
N CYS A 34 2.02 -9.55 -5.19
CA CYS A 34 1.87 -8.38 -4.34
C CYS A 34 0.62 -7.59 -4.73
N THR A 35 0.11 -6.80 -3.78
CA THR A 35 -1.05 -5.93 -4.01
C THR A 35 -0.66 -4.48 -3.84
N ALA A 36 -1.14 -3.61 -4.73
CA ALA A 36 -0.94 -2.18 -4.63
C ALA A 36 -2.24 -1.41 -4.86
N SER A 37 -2.38 -0.24 -4.23
CA SER A 37 -3.48 0.69 -4.46
C SER A 37 -2.89 2.03 -4.88
N ILE A 38 -3.45 2.64 -5.93
CA ILE A 38 -2.98 3.91 -6.49
C ILE A 38 -3.79 5.05 -5.85
N PRO A 39 -3.20 5.88 -4.98
CA PRO A 39 -3.92 6.96 -4.30
C PRO A 39 -4.22 8.12 -5.26
N VAL A 40 -5.40 8.73 -5.11
CA VAL A 40 -5.86 9.87 -5.89
C VAL A 40 -6.61 10.87 -5.01
N GLU A 41 -6.63 12.12 -5.42
CA GLU A 41 -7.28 13.21 -4.68
C GLU A 41 -8.05 14.13 -5.62
N ILE A 42 -9.22 14.58 -5.15
CA ILE A 42 -10.02 15.65 -5.75
C ILE A 42 -9.96 16.86 -4.83
N GLN A 43 -9.62 18.01 -5.41
CA GLN A 43 -9.83 19.31 -4.81
C GLN A 43 -10.82 20.13 -5.63
N VAL A 44 -11.52 21.03 -4.95
CA VAL A 44 -12.49 21.93 -5.55
C VAL A 44 -12.26 23.33 -5.01
N THR A 45 -12.00 24.26 -5.92
CA THR A 45 -11.78 25.67 -5.62
C THR A 45 -13.04 26.49 -5.90
N GLY A 46 -13.12 27.69 -5.33
CA GLY A 46 -14.28 28.57 -5.43
C GLY A 46 -15.05 28.71 -4.11
N SER A 47 -16.15 29.45 -4.14
CA SER A 47 -16.94 29.78 -2.94
C SER A 47 -18.35 29.20 -3.03
N ALA A 48 -18.89 28.77 -1.88
CA ALA A 48 -20.22 28.18 -1.78
C ALA A 48 -20.43 27.02 -2.78
N VAL A 49 -19.45 26.11 -2.85
CA VAL A 49 -19.51 24.90 -3.66
C VAL A 49 -20.74 24.07 -3.22
N PRO A 50 -21.61 23.64 -4.15
CA PRO A 50 -22.70 22.73 -3.84
C PRO A 50 -22.22 21.45 -3.15
N SER A 51 -23.01 20.93 -2.22
CA SER A 51 -22.81 19.60 -1.65
C SER A 51 -23.27 18.51 -2.62
N ASP A 52 -22.78 17.28 -2.44
CA ASP A 52 -23.12 16.09 -3.23
C ASP A 52 -22.76 16.19 -4.72
N VAL A 53 -21.70 16.94 -5.03
CA VAL A 53 -21.11 16.93 -6.38
C VAL A 53 -20.28 15.68 -6.54
N GLU A 54 -20.56 14.91 -7.59
CA GLU A 54 -19.84 13.67 -7.92
C GLU A 54 -18.72 13.94 -8.93
N TYR A 55 -17.50 13.53 -8.57
CA TYR A 55 -16.33 13.59 -9.44
C TYR A 55 -15.93 12.16 -9.82
N ARG A 56 -15.98 11.85 -11.12
CA ARG A 56 -15.64 10.54 -11.65
C ARG A 56 -14.20 10.52 -12.14
N LEU A 57 -13.41 9.60 -11.63
CA LEU A 57 -12.06 9.29 -12.10
C LEU A 57 -12.05 7.93 -12.79
N VAL A 58 -11.21 7.80 -13.80
CA VAL A 58 -11.05 6.58 -14.59
C VAL A 58 -9.59 6.14 -14.56
N LEU A 59 -9.36 4.85 -14.35
CA LEU A 59 -8.09 4.18 -14.54
C LEU A 59 -8.16 3.34 -15.82
N GLU A 60 -7.18 3.49 -16.70
CA GLU A 60 -7.01 2.69 -17.90
C GLU A 60 -5.66 1.98 -17.91
N ALA A 61 -5.63 0.72 -18.32
CA ALA A 61 -4.38 0.01 -18.59
C ALA A 61 -3.77 0.51 -19.91
N VAL A 62 -2.46 0.83 -19.89
CA VAL A 62 -1.68 1.17 -21.08
C VAL A 62 -0.85 -0.03 -21.53
N SER A 63 -0.15 -0.67 -20.59
CA SER A 63 0.62 -1.88 -20.89
C SER A 63 -0.32 -3.06 -21.19
N ALA A 64 0.02 -3.87 -22.19
CA ALA A 64 -0.75 -5.06 -22.53
C ALA A 64 -0.83 -6.02 -21.33
N ASN A 65 -2.04 -6.48 -21.00
CA ASN A 65 -2.33 -7.37 -19.87
C ASN A 65 -1.98 -6.79 -18.48
N ALA A 66 -1.95 -5.47 -18.31
CA ALA A 66 -1.84 -4.89 -16.97
C ALA A 66 -3.04 -5.34 -16.10
N PRO A 67 -2.82 -5.83 -14.87
CA PRO A 67 -3.92 -6.21 -13.99
C PRO A 67 -4.74 -4.98 -13.62
N MET A 68 -6.07 -5.10 -13.61
CA MET A 68 -6.98 -4.00 -13.27
C MET A 68 -7.61 -4.26 -11.90
N PRO A 69 -7.95 -3.21 -11.13
CA PRO A 69 -8.78 -3.34 -9.94
C PRO A 69 -10.20 -3.82 -10.31
N ALA A 70 -10.97 -4.23 -9.31
CA ALA A 70 -12.39 -4.58 -9.51
C ALA A 70 -13.19 -3.40 -10.08
N GLU A 71 -12.87 -2.18 -9.66
CA GLU A 71 -13.47 -0.94 -10.14
C GLU A 71 -12.41 -0.09 -10.84
N SER A 72 -12.49 0.00 -12.18
CA SER A 72 -11.64 0.90 -12.98
C SER A 72 -12.17 2.33 -13.05
N GLN A 73 -13.32 2.59 -12.44
CA GLN A 73 -13.92 3.91 -12.29
C GLN A 73 -14.37 4.09 -10.86
N ILE A 74 -14.04 5.22 -10.27
CA ILE A 74 -14.47 5.58 -8.92
C ILE A 74 -15.18 6.93 -8.93
N ILE A 75 -16.10 7.10 -7.99
CA ILE A 75 -16.81 8.36 -7.78
C ILE A 75 -16.41 8.90 -6.41
N ILE A 76 -15.88 10.12 -6.38
CA ILE A 76 -15.55 10.86 -5.17
C ILE A 76 -16.59 11.96 -5.02
N LYS A 77 -17.28 11.98 -3.87
CA LYS A 77 -18.26 13.02 -3.55
C LYS A 77 -17.56 14.21 -2.92
N ASN A 78 -17.80 15.40 -3.46
CA ASN A 78 -17.14 16.65 -3.06
C ASN A 78 -15.60 16.55 -3.23
N ALA A 79 -14.84 17.32 -2.44
CA ALA A 79 -13.39 17.16 -2.36
C ALA A 79 -13.01 15.99 -1.43
N GLY A 80 -11.91 15.29 -1.72
CA GLY A 80 -11.46 14.18 -0.88
C GLY A 80 -10.42 13.28 -1.54
N LYS A 81 -9.99 12.28 -0.77
CA LYS A 81 -9.01 11.26 -1.18
C LYS A 81 -9.71 9.92 -1.42
N SER A 82 -9.19 9.16 -2.38
CA SER A 82 -9.57 7.77 -2.63
C SER A 82 -8.39 7.01 -3.23
N SER A 83 -8.62 5.80 -3.71
CA SER A 83 -7.61 5.01 -4.40
C SER A 83 -8.22 4.02 -5.40
N PHE A 84 -7.50 3.73 -6.49
CA PHE A 84 -7.78 2.58 -7.33
C PHE A 84 -7.07 1.36 -6.77
N GLY A 85 -7.82 0.35 -6.33
CA GLY A 85 -7.23 -0.88 -5.81
C GLY A 85 -8.15 -1.61 -4.83
N PRO A 86 -7.68 -2.75 -4.29
CA PRO A 86 -6.35 -3.32 -4.53
C PRO A 86 -6.20 -3.90 -5.94
N ILE A 87 -4.99 -3.79 -6.51
CA ILE A 87 -4.58 -4.44 -7.77
C ILE A 87 -3.54 -5.51 -7.44
N THR A 88 -3.75 -6.74 -7.91
CA THR A 88 -2.85 -7.88 -7.65
C THR A 88 -1.91 -8.11 -8.82
N TYR A 89 -0.62 -8.20 -8.52
CA TYR A 89 0.45 -8.45 -9.48
C TYR A 89 1.13 -9.78 -9.18
N SER A 90 1.32 -10.62 -10.19
CA SER A 90 1.89 -11.97 -10.05
C SER A 90 3.25 -12.13 -10.73
N SER A 91 3.80 -11.07 -11.33
CA SER A 91 5.07 -11.13 -12.05
C SER A 91 5.81 -9.79 -12.01
N PRO A 92 7.16 -9.79 -11.89
CA PRO A 92 7.96 -8.58 -12.02
C PRO A 92 7.81 -7.95 -13.40
N ASN A 93 7.41 -6.67 -13.43
CA ASN A 93 7.33 -5.85 -14.62
C ASN A 93 7.05 -4.39 -14.25
N ASP A 94 7.22 -3.47 -15.20
CA ASP A 94 6.66 -2.13 -15.13
C ASP A 94 5.27 -2.16 -15.77
N TYR A 95 4.23 -1.95 -14.95
CA TYR A 95 2.85 -1.89 -15.40
C TYR A 95 2.42 -0.43 -15.53
N GLU A 96 1.97 -0.06 -16.73
CA GLU A 96 1.64 1.32 -17.07
C GLU A 96 0.13 1.53 -17.13
N TYR A 97 -0.33 2.61 -16.53
CA TYR A 97 -1.73 3.03 -16.49
C TYR A 97 -1.88 4.51 -16.79
N ARG A 98 -3.09 4.92 -17.18
CA ARG A 98 -3.51 6.32 -17.25
C ARG A 98 -4.63 6.57 -16.27
N ILE A 99 -4.55 7.68 -15.54
CA ILE A 99 -5.64 8.18 -14.71
C ILE A 99 -6.05 9.56 -15.19
N TYR A 100 -7.34 9.75 -15.41
CA TYR A 100 -7.92 11.02 -15.81
C TYR A 100 -9.32 11.18 -15.23
N GLN A 101 -9.78 12.43 -15.22
CA GLN A 101 -11.12 12.76 -14.77
C GLN A 101 -12.11 12.70 -15.94
N ASN A 102 -13.25 12.03 -15.71
CA ASN A 102 -14.32 11.90 -16.70
C ASN A 102 -15.68 12.17 -16.04
N SER A 103 -15.79 13.33 -15.40
CA SER A 103 -17.00 13.76 -14.71
C SER A 103 -18.05 14.27 -15.70
N ASP A 104 -19.32 14.04 -15.39
CA ASP A 104 -20.42 14.56 -16.20
C ASP A 104 -20.41 16.09 -16.16
N ALA A 105 -20.59 16.74 -17.32
CA ALA A 105 -20.55 18.19 -17.41
C ALA A 105 -21.67 18.83 -16.55
N GLN A 106 -21.28 19.63 -15.56
CA GLN A 106 -22.23 20.37 -14.72
C GLN A 106 -22.05 21.87 -14.90
N ASN A 107 -23.17 22.60 -14.84
CA ASN A 107 -23.15 24.04 -14.98
C ASN A 107 -22.23 24.67 -13.90
N ARG A 108 -21.36 25.59 -14.33
CA ARG A 108 -20.43 26.36 -13.48
C ARG A 108 -19.25 25.58 -12.91
N PHE A 109 -19.10 24.31 -13.26
CA PHE A 109 -17.91 23.54 -12.94
C PHE A 109 -16.94 23.56 -14.12
N THR A 110 -15.68 23.83 -13.80
CA THR A 110 -14.55 23.51 -14.68
C THR A 110 -13.83 22.33 -14.04
N TYR A 111 -13.77 21.23 -14.78
CA TYR A 111 -13.09 20.02 -14.34
C TYR A 111 -11.62 20.03 -14.79
N ASP A 112 -10.79 19.29 -14.07
CA ASP A 112 -9.37 19.16 -14.40
C ASP A 112 -9.19 18.19 -15.57
N ASP A 113 -8.51 18.64 -16.62
CA ASP A 113 -8.23 17.85 -17.83
C ASP A 113 -6.85 17.17 -17.78
N THR A 114 -6.12 17.28 -16.67
CA THR A 114 -4.80 16.66 -16.50
C THR A 114 -4.91 15.14 -16.62
N VAL A 115 -4.05 14.53 -17.43
CA VAL A 115 -3.88 13.07 -17.49
C VAL A 115 -2.61 12.70 -16.74
N TYR A 116 -2.67 11.67 -15.90
CA TYR A 116 -1.51 11.12 -15.20
C TYR A 116 -1.12 9.78 -15.81
N ASN A 117 0.12 9.67 -16.28
CA ASN A 117 0.76 8.41 -16.65
C ASN A 117 1.36 7.80 -15.37
N VAL A 118 0.79 6.69 -14.92
CA VAL A 118 1.17 6.00 -13.68
C VAL A 118 1.96 4.75 -14.02
N THR A 119 3.10 4.57 -13.36
CA THR A 119 3.87 3.32 -13.44
C THR A 119 3.85 2.63 -12.08
N VAL A 120 3.45 1.36 -12.08
CA VAL A 120 3.60 0.44 -10.96
C VAL A 120 4.72 -0.54 -11.31
N ARG A 121 5.88 -0.34 -10.70
CA ARG A 121 7.05 -1.21 -10.88
C ARG A 121 7.01 -2.34 -9.88
N VAL A 122 6.95 -3.56 -10.37
CA VAL A 122 6.98 -4.77 -9.56
C VAL A 122 8.33 -5.45 -9.72
N THR A 123 9.02 -5.69 -8.61
CA THR A 123 10.33 -6.34 -8.58
C THR A 123 10.36 -7.46 -7.55
N ASN A 124 11.38 -8.30 -7.61
CA ASN A 124 11.63 -9.30 -6.57
C ASN A 124 12.16 -8.60 -5.32
N GLY A 125 11.53 -8.84 -4.17
CA GLY A 125 11.98 -8.35 -2.88
C GLY A 125 13.30 -9.01 -2.44
N ALA A 126 14.09 -8.32 -1.63
CA ALA A 126 15.37 -8.82 -1.13
C ALA A 126 15.25 -10.09 -0.28
N GLU A 127 14.09 -10.30 0.37
CA GLU A 127 13.79 -11.46 1.22
C GLU A 127 12.98 -12.54 0.47
N GLY A 128 12.82 -12.41 -0.85
CA GLY A 128 11.88 -13.19 -1.66
C GLY A 128 10.50 -12.52 -1.76
N GLY A 129 9.64 -13.05 -2.63
CA GLY A 129 8.34 -12.46 -2.95
C GLY A 129 8.42 -11.23 -3.86
N LEU A 130 7.27 -10.62 -4.15
CA LEU A 130 7.18 -9.43 -4.99
C LEU A 130 6.96 -8.17 -4.15
N VAL A 131 7.58 -7.07 -4.57
CA VAL A 131 7.38 -5.71 -4.01
C VAL A 131 7.00 -4.76 -5.13
N SER A 132 6.25 -3.71 -4.81
CA SER A 132 5.80 -2.71 -5.79
C SER A 132 6.19 -1.29 -5.38
N GLU A 133 6.63 -0.50 -6.36
CA GLU A 133 6.83 0.95 -6.25
C GLU A 133 5.90 1.67 -7.24
N ILE A 134 5.32 2.80 -6.84
CA ILE A 134 4.38 3.56 -7.67
C ILE A 134 4.89 4.99 -7.85
N TRP A 135 4.87 5.49 -9.07
CA TRP A 135 5.01 6.92 -9.34
C TRP A 135 4.09 7.34 -10.49
N ALA A 136 3.81 8.64 -10.56
CA ALA A 136 3.01 9.24 -11.62
C ALA A 136 3.75 10.42 -12.23
N VAL A 137 3.53 10.63 -13.53
CA VAL A 137 4.03 11.77 -14.31
C VAL A 137 2.84 12.35 -15.06
N LYS A 138 2.72 13.68 -15.11
CA LYS A 138 1.66 14.31 -15.91
C LYS A 138 1.92 14.08 -17.39
N ASP A 139 0.87 13.84 -18.15
CA ASP A 139 0.99 13.62 -19.58
C ASP A 139 1.58 14.87 -20.27
N GLY A 140 2.52 14.65 -21.18
CA GLY A 140 3.33 15.72 -21.78
C GLY A 140 4.57 16.14 -20.99
N GLU A 141 4.76 15.68 -19.76
CA GLU A 141 6.01 15.85 -19.00
C GLU A 141 6.88 14.58 -19.09
N SER A 142 8.19 14.71 -19.30
CA SER A 142 9.10 13.55 -19.45
C SER A 142 9.87 13.18 -18.18
N SER A 143 9.94 14.06 -17.18
CA SER A 143 10.78 13.82 -15.99
C SER A 143 10.28 14.46 -14.69
N GLY A 144 9.06 15.00 -14.66
CA GLY A 144 8.43 15.55 -13.46
C GLY A 144 7.58 14.49 -12.75
N LYS A 145 8.14 13.81 -11.74
CA LYS A 145 7.31 12.98 -10.85
C LYS A 145 6.37 13.89 -10.08
N ALA A 146 5.08 13.58 -10.11
CA ALA A 146 4.10 14.28 -9.30
C ALA A 146 4.17 13.80 -7.84
N ASP A 147 4.02 14.73 -6.89
CA ASP A 147 3.96 14.41 -5.46
C ASP A 147 2.71 13.58 -5.12
N ASN A 148 1.59 13.92 -5.77
CA ASN A 148 0.32 13.20 -5.70
C ASN A 148 -0.45 13.27 -7.03
N ILE A 149 -1.38 12.33 -7.21
CA ILE A 149 -2.36 12.36 -8.31
C ILE A 149 -3.53 13.21 -7.84
N LEU A 150 -3.48 14.51 -8.13
CA LEU A 150 -4.43 15.51 -7.66
C LEU A 150 -5.14 16.16 -8.84
N PHE A 151 -6.46 16.09 -8.83
CA PHE A 151 -7.32 16.79 -9.78
C PHE A 151 -7.94 18.02 -9.12
N THR A 152 -7.64 19.21 -9.66
CA THR A 152 -8.11 20.49 -9.13
C THR A 152 -9.25 21.05 -9.98
N ASN A 153 -10.45 20.99 -9.43
CA ASN A 153 -11.67 21.50 -10.06
C ASN A 153 -11.98 22.92 -9.58
N HIS A 154 -12.81 23.63 -10.32
CA HIS A 154 -13.23 24.99 -9.95
C HIS A 154 -14.75 25.17 -10.11
N TYR A 155 -15.39 25.76 -9.10
CA TYR A 155 -16.79 26.15 -9.13
C TYR A 155 -16.95 27.67 -9.22
N SER A 156 -17.64 28.13 -10.26
CA SER A 156 -17.93 29.54 -10.51
C SER A 156 -19.31 29.93 -9.98
N ARG A 157 -19.37 30.38 -8.72
CA ARG A 157 -20.62 30.88 -8.12
C ARG A 157 -21.26 31.96 -9.03
N PRO A 158 -22.58 31.94 -9.25
CA PRO A 158 -23.26 33.04 -9.92
C PRO A 158 -22.96 34.35 -9.19
N GLY A 159 -22.51 35.36 -9.95
CA GLY A 159 -22.41 36.72 -9.43
C GLY A 159 -23.76 37.17 -8.91
N GLY A 160 -23.87 37.39 -7.60
CA GLY A 160 -24.88 38.29 -7.08
C GLY A 160 -24.48 39.68 -7.54
N GLY A 161 -25.24 40.29 -8.44
CA GLY A 161 -24.98 41.64 -8.90
C GLY A 161 -24.97 42.62 -7.72
N GLY A 162 -23.80 42.89 -7.17
CA GLY A 162 -23.54 44.02 -6.30
C GLY A 162 -23.42 45.27 -7.16
N GLY A 163 -24.55 45.76 -7.67
CA GLY A 163 -24.64 47.12 -8.18
C GLY A 163 -24.72 48.10 -7.01
N GLY A 164 -23.73 48.99 -6.91
CA GLY A 164 -23.74 50.17 -6.05
C GLY A 164 -22.36 50.45 -5.45
N GLY A 165 -21.67 51.54 -5.77
CA GLY A 165 -21.96 52.63 -6.67
C GLY A 165 -20.64 53.33 -7.01
N GLY A 166 -20.57 53.90 -8.21
CA GLY A 166 -19.48 54.79 -8.59
C GLY A 166 -19.51 56.06 -7.75
N GLY A 167 -18.54 56.21 -6.85
CA GLY A 167 -18.19 57.48 -6.22
C GLY A 167 -17.10 58.16 -7.03
N ASN A 168 -17.46 59.22 -7.75
CA ASN A 168 -16.53 60.13 -8.44
C ASN A 168 -15.64 60.88 -7.42
N PRO A 169 -14.37 61.22 -7.73
CA PRO A 169 -13.47 61.90 -6.81
C PRO A 169 -13.62 63.43 -6.92
N GLY A 170 -13.89 64.12 -5.81
CA GLY A 170 -13.83 65.58 -5.79
C GLY A 170 -14.39 66.30 -4.56
N GLY A 171 -13.50 66.71 -3.65
CA GLY A 171 -13.47 68.09 -3.13
C GLY A 171 -14.14 68.44 -1.79
N GLY A 172 -13.32 68.69 -0.76
CA GLY A 172 -13.51 69.81 0.19
C GLY A 172 -13.82 69.47 1.66
N PRO A 173 -13.31 70.23 2.65
CA PRO A 173 -12.95 69.70 3.97
C PRO A 173 -13.99 69.98 5.07
N TYR A 174 -14.16 69.04 6.00
CA TYR A 174 -14.80 69.33 7.29
C TYR A 174 -14.17 68.46 8.40
N VAL A 175 -13.54 69.14 9.38
CA VAL A 175 -13.14 68.65 10.71
C VAL A 175 -13.32 69.86 11.64
N PRO A 176 -14.03 69.78 12.79
CA PRO A 176 -13.37 69.25 14.00
C PRO A 176 -14.27 68.54 15.02
N GLY A 177 -13.66 67.63 15.78
CA GLY A 177 -14.23 67.10 17.03
C GLY A 177 -13.62 65.76 17.48
N GLY A 178 -12.37 65.77 17.94
CA GLY A 178 -11.81 64.69 18.79
C GLY A 178 -12.44 64.68 20.20
N PRO A 179 -12.04 63.78 21.12
CA PRO A 179 -10.69 63.25 21.35
C PRO A 179 -10.64 61.71 21.17
N GLY A 180 -9.55 61.06 20.72
CA GLY A 180 -8.14 61.36 20.91
C GLY A 180 -7.53 60.17 21.67
N VAL A 181 -6.88 59.26 20.94
CA VAL A 181 -5.62 58.63 21.38
C VAL A 181 -4.76 58.39 20.15
N GLU A 182 -3.58 59.00 20.22
CA GLU A 182 -2.47 58.92 19.28
C GLU A 182 -1.70 57.61 19.49
N GLY A 183 -0.95 57.20 18.46
CA GLY A 183 -0.35 55.87 18.33
C GLY A 183 0.64 55.45 19.43
N ASP A 184 0.93 54.15 19.43
CA ASP A 184 2.19 53.65 18.90
C ASP A 184 1.98 52.36 18.10
N GLY A 185 2.48 52.33 16.87
CA GLY A 185 2.50 51.14 16.02
C GLY A 185 3.55 50.12 16.48
N LEU A 186 3.42 49.62 17.71
CA LEU A 186 4.19 48.49 18.24
C LEU A 186 3.23 47.56 18.98
N THR A 187 2.80 46.49 18.32
CA THR A 187 2.37 45.31 19.07
C THR A 187 3.60 44.72 19.76
N GLU A 188 3.74 44.95 21.06
CA GLU A 188 4.59 44.11 21.91
C GLU A 188 4.13 42.67 21.76
N ILE A 189 5.05 41.79 21.35
CA ILE A 189 4.88 40.35 21.48
C ILE A 189 5.01 40.07 22.97
N VAL A 190 3.89 39.96 23.67
CA VAL A 190 3.87 39.30 24.97
C VAL A 190 4.09 37.81 24.68
N ASP A 191 5.28 37.34 25.02
CA ASP A 191 5.62 35.92 25.06
C ASP A 191 4.88 35.29 26.24
N ASP A 192 3.58 35.04 26.07
CA ASP A 192 2.85 34.13 26.93
C ASP A 192 1.68 33.48 26.18
N GLY A 193 1.74 32.15 26.11
CA GLY A 193 0.59 31.29 25.84
C GLY A 193 0.19 31.11 24.38
N THR A 194 0.98 30.36 23.61
CA THR A 194 0.40 29.61 22.48
C THR A 194 -0.60 28.59 23.06
N PRO A 195 -1.91 28.60 22.72
CA PRO A 195 -2.81 27.56 23.16
C PRO A 195 -2.46 26.28 22.42
N LEU A 196 -1.83 25.34 23.12
CA LEU A 196 -1.71 23.96 22.68
C LEU A 196 -3.11 23.34 22.58
N ALA A 197 -3.31 22.49 21.58
CA ALA A 197 -4.53 21.73 21.40
C ALA A 197 -4.93 21.00 22.71
N PRO A 198 -6.22 20.94 23.07
CA PRO A 198 -6.65 20.19 24.24
C PRO A 198 -6.32 18.71 24.03
N GLY A 199 -5.40 18.15 24.82
CA GLY A 199 -5.05 16.74 24.69
C GLY A 199 -3.75 16.30 25.36
N PHE A 200 -2.88 17.23 25.78
CA PHE A 200 -1.66 16.88 26.51
C PHE A 200 -1.73 17.48 27.92
N GLY A 201 -2.23 16.66 28.84
CA GLY A 201 -2.21 16.93 30.27
C GLY A 201 -0.79 16.89 30.84
N ASP A 202 -0.53 17.90 31.66
CA ASP A 202 0.39 17.93 32.79
C ASP A 202 1.09 16.61 33.19
N GLY A 203 2.39 16.55 32.90
CA GLY A 203 3.37 16.30 33.97
C GLY A 203 3.47 14.90 34.57
N ASN A 204 2.89 13.86 33.97
CA ASN A 204 3.26 12.49 34.30
C ASN A 204 3.81 11.81 33.04
N GLY A 205 5.06 11.37 33.11
CA GLY A 205 5.76 10.79 31.98
C GLY A 205 4.91 9.75 31.26
N THR A 206 4.91 9.77 29.93
CA THR A 206 4.49 8.63 29.14
C THR A 206 5.24 7.42 29.68
N GLN A 207 4.55 6.54 30.39
CA GLN A 207 5.06 5.19 30.59
C GLN A 207 5.25 4.65 29.19
N ILE A 208 6.52 4.54 28.79
CA ILE A 208 6.90 3.57 27.78
C ILE A 208 6.45 2.26 28.42
N ASN A 209 5.38 1.68 27.92
CA ASN A 209 5.03 0.33 28.32
C ASN A 209 6.20 -0.53 27.86
N ASP A 210 7.10 -0.86 28.80
CA ASP A 210 8.08 -1.94 28.70
C ASP A 210 7.37 -3.30 28.72
N ASP A 211 6.21 -3.40 28.05
CA ASP A 211 5.67 -4.69 27.70
C ASP A 211 6.71 -5.32 26.78
N PRO A 212 7.28 -6.49 27.14
CA PRO A 212 8.21 -7.15 26.26
C PRO A 212 7.47 -7.41 24.96
N ILE A 213 7.84 -6.69 23.90
CA ILE A 213 7.47 -7.06 22.53
C ILE A 213 7.89 -8.52 22.44
N PRO A 214 6.96 -9.48 22.24
CA PRO A 214 7.36 -10.85 22.08
C PRO A 214 8.35 -10.86 20.93
N LEU A 215 9.61 -11.19 21.23
CA LEU A 215 10.62 -11.49 20.22
C LEU A 215 9.98 -12.57 19.37
N ALA A 216 9.43 -12.18 18.22
CA ALA A 216 9.07 -13.12 17.20
C ALA A 216 10.38 -13.81 16.87
N LEU A 217 10.55 -15.05 17.34
CA LEU A 217 11.66 -15.88 16.88
C LEU A 217 11.66 -15.78 15.35
N PRO A 218 12.82 -15.57 14.71
CA PRO A 218 12.88 -15.63 13.26
C PRO A 218 12.28 -16.98 12.87
N LYS A 219 11.22 -16.95 12.06
CA LYS A 219 10.73 -18.16 11.41
C LYS A 219 11.78 -18.52 10.35
N THR A 220 12.86 -19.18 10.77
CA THR A 220 13.63 -19.97 9.81
C THR A 220 12.65 -20.98 9.23
N GLY A 221 12.62 -21.11 7.91
CA GLY A 221 11.68 -21.96 7.17
C GLY A 221 11.83 -23.47 7.44
N ASP A 222 12.36 -23.86 8.58
CA ASP A 222 12.60 -25.23 8.98
C ASP A 222 11.36 -25.78 9.67
N THR A 223 10.22 -25.86 8.97
CA THR A 223 9.13 -26.75 9.41
C THR A 223 9.58 -28.19 9.17
N THR A 224 10.41 -28.68 10.11
CA THR A 224 10.86 -30.06 10.15
C THR A 224 9.62 -30.92 10.36
N ASN A 225 9.15 -31.61 9.31
CA ASN A 225 7.95 -32.43 9.40
C ASN A 225 8.18 -33.59 10.38
N LEU A 226 7.73 -33.43 11.62
CA LEU A 226 7.94 -34.38 12.72
C LEU A 226 7.37 -35.77 12.36
N ALA A 227 6.31 -35.83 11.56
CA ALA A 227 5.74 -37.09 11.09
C ALA A 227 6.69 -37.82 10.13
N LEU A 228 7.45 -37.09 9.30
CA LEU A 228 8.48 -37.68 8.44
C LEU A 228 9.58 -38.32 9.29
N TRP A 229 10.09 -37.61 10.30
CA TRP A 229 11.13 -38.15 11.18
C TRP A 229 10.61 -39.29 12.06
N ALA A 230 9.39 -39.21 12.55
CA ALA A 230 8.74 -40.29 13.30
C ALA A 230 8.56 -41.55 12.43
N ALA A 231 8.14 -41.39 11.18
CA ALA A 231 8.02 -42.49 10.23
C ALA A 231 9.40 -43.12 9.92
N LEU A 232 10.42 -42.29 9.74
CA LEU A 232 11.79 -42.75 9.45
C LEU A 232 12.38 -43.51 10.64
N MET A 233 12.11 -43.04 11.87
CA MET A 233 12.50 -43.72 13.12
C MET A 233 11.71 -45.03 13.31
N ALA A 234 10.42 -45.07 12.98
CA ALA A 234 9.61 -46.28 13.06
C ALA A 234 10.06 -47.37 12.07
N VAL A 235 10.39 -46.98 10.84
CA VAL A 235 10.92 -47.90 9.82
C VAL A 235 12.32 -48.39 10.20
N SER A 236 13.19 -47.51 10.69
CA SER A 236 14.52 -47.84 11.23
C SER A 236 14.43 -48.85 12.39
N GLY A 237 13.59 -48.56 13.38
CA GLY A 237 13.37 -49.44 14.53
C GLY A 237 12.78 -50.80 14.15
N GLY A 238 11.78 -50.81 13.25
CA GLY A 238 11.19 -52.05 12.73
C GLY A 238 12.21 -52.93 11.99
N CYS A 239 13.11 -52.32 11.22
CA CYS A 239 14.16 -53.03 10.49
C CYS A 239 15.21 -53.65 11.44
N LEU A 240 15.59 -52.94 12.51
CA LEU A 240 16.50 -53.47 13.54
C LEU A 240 15.88 -54.63 14.33
N VAL A 241 14.61 -54.53 14.70
CA VAL A 241 13.89 -55.61 15.39
C VAL A 241 13.77 -56.84 14.49
N PHE A 242 13.46 -56.65 13.21
CA PHE A 242 13.41 -57.75 12.24
C PHE A 242 14.77 -58.45 12.09
N LEU A 243 15.87 -57.71 12.04
CA LEU A 243 17.23 -58.27 12.00
C LEU A 243 17.59 -59.02 13.29
N ALA A 244 17.20 -58.49 14.46
CA ALA A 244 17.44 -59.16 15.74
C ALA A 244 16.66 -60.48 15.89
N VAL A 245 15.39 -60.51 15.44
CA VAL A 245 14.55 -61.71 15.48
C VAL A 245 15.01 -62.77 14.48
N THR A 246 15.42 -62.36 13.27
CA THR A 246 15.91 -63.29 12.24
C THR A 246 17.35 -63.74 12.47
N GLY A 247 18.15 -62.96 13.20
CA GLY A 247 19.47 -63.35 13.69
C GLY A 247 19.38 -64.44 14.76
N ARG A 248 18.54 -64.24 15.79
CA ARG A 248 18.38 -65.23 16.88
C ARG A 248 17.81 -66.58 16.43
N ARG A 249 17.02 -66.61 15.35
CA ARG A 249 16.47 -67.86 14.77
C ARG A 249 17.50 -68.67 13.98
N ARG A 250 18.70 -68.14 13.73
CA ARG A 250 19.78 -68.85 13.02
C ARG A 250 20.82 -69.46 13.95
N ASP A 251 20.79 -69.10 15.24
CA ASP A 251 21.73 -69.56 16.26
C ASP A 251 21.10 -70.58 17.25
N ALA A 252 19.88 -71.06 16.97
CA ALA A 252 19.22 -72.18 17.65
C ALA A 252 18.97 -73.31 16.63
#